data_AF-A0A2V9BF16-F1
#
_entry.id   AF-A0A2V9BF16-F1
#
_cell.length_a   1.000
_cell.length_b   1.000
_cell.length_c   1.000
_cell.angle_alpha   90.00
_cell.angle_beta   90.00
_cell.angle_gamma   90.00
#
_symmetry.space_group_name_H-M   'P 1'
#
loop_
_entity.id
_entity.type
_entity.pdbx_description
1 polymer ?
#
loop_
_entity_poly.entity_id
_entity_poly.type
_entity_poly.pdbx_seq_one_letter_code
_entity_poly.pdbx_strand_id
1 'polypeptide(L)'
;PFFEAKLAKYKGEDVEVPNQEAADKIVAEVGKANWQVESVSQKEKKRYAPPPFTTSKLQQAAYNRLRFTAKRTMALAQRLYEGVELGDEGSVALITYMRTDSVRVS
;
A
#
# COMPACT_ATOMS: atom_id res chain seq x y z
N PRO A 1 2.67 27.65 6.64
CA PRO A 1 2.46 26.26 6.17
C PRO A 1 1.24 25.65 6.88
N PHE A 2 0.28 25.12 6.13
CA PHE A 2 -0.87 24.41 6.69
C PHE A 2 -0.49 22.94 6.86
N PHE A 3 -0.77 22.37 8.03
CA PHE A 3 -0.56 20.96 8.32
C PHE A 3 -1.92 20.33 8.62
N GLU A 4 -2.21 19.21 7.97
CA GLU A 4 -3.36 18.39 8.36
C GLU A 4 -3.03 17.72 9.70
N ALA A 5 -3.86 17.98 10.71
CA ALA A 5 -3.74 17.37 12.02
C ALA A 5 -4.97 16.53 12.31
N LYS A 6 -4.78 15.38 12.97
CA LYS A 6 -5.86 14.61 13.57
C LYS A 6 -5.89 14.90 15.06
N LEU A 7 -7.08 15.15 15.61
CA LEU A 7 -7.27 15.31 17.05
C LEU A 7 -6.94 13.98 17.73
N ALA A 8 -5.85 13.95 18.49
CA ALA A 8 -5.40 12.75 19.21
C ALA A 8 -6.05 12.64 20.60
N LYS A 9 -6.15 13.77 21.31
CA LYS A 9 -6.71 13.85 22.67
C LYS A 9 -7.60 15.07 22.83
N TYR A 10 -8.63 14.95 23.65
CA TYR A 10 -9.52 16.03 24.04
C TYR A 10 -9.66 16.01 25.56
N LYS A 11 -9.34 17.13 26.22
CA LYS A 11 -9.31 17.24 27.70
C LYS A 11 -8.41 16.21 28.40
N GLY A 12 -7.38 15.71 27.72
CA GLY A 12 -6.41 14.75 28.28
C GLY A 12 -6.76 13.28 28.04
N GLU A 13 -7.97 12.99 27.53
CA GLU A 13 -8.45 11.64 27.23
C GLU A 13 -8.42 11.37 25.72
N ASP A 14 -8.36 10.09 25.35
CA ASP A 14 -8.47 9.65 23.97
C ASP A 14 -9.86 10.02 23.43
N VAL A 15 -9.90 10.57 22.22
CA VAL A 15 -11.15 11.11 21.68
C VAL A 15 -12.04 9.99 21.16
N GLU A 16 -13.05 9.63 21.93
CA GLU A 16 -14.21 8.89 21.45
C GLU A 16 -15.32 9.84 21.04
N VAL A 17 -15.78 9.73 19.80
CA VAL A 17 -16.86 10.56 19.25
C VAL A 17 -18.09 9.67 19.02
N PRO A 18 -19.04 9.62 19.97
CA PRO A 18 -20.17 8.69 19.89
C PRO A 18 -21.27 9.13 18.92
N ASN A 19 -21.40 10.44 18.67
CA ASN A 19 -22.46 10.99 17.81
C ASN A 19 -22.04 12.31 17.16
N GLN A 20 -22.88 12.78 16.23
CA GLN A 20 -22.63 14.01 15.47
C GLN A 20 -22.64 15.26 16.35
N GLU A 21 -23.54 15.35 17.33
CA GLU A 21 -23.61 16.50 18.24
C GLU A 21 -22.32 16.67 19.08
N ALA A 22 -21.74 15.56 19.54
CA ALA A 22 -20.47 15.56 20.25
C ALA A 22 -19.32 15.98 19.33
N ALA A 23 -19.32 15.52 18.07
CA ALA A 23 -18.34 15.93 17.06
C ALA A 23 -18.38 17.44 16.85
N ASP A 24 -19.57 18.00 16.63
CA ASP A 24 -19.75 19.43 16.34
C ASP A 24 -19.31 20.32 17.50
N LYS A 25 -19.58 19.90 18.74
CA LYS A 25 -19.09 20.59 19.95
C LYS A 25 -17.57 20.60 20.03
N ILE A 26 -16.94 19.44 19.83
CA ILE A 26 -15.48 19.32 19.87
C ILE A 26 -14.84 20.18 18.78
N VAL A 27 -15.37 20.15 17.55
CA VAL A 27 -14.87 20.97 16.44
C VAL A 27 -15.00 22.47 16.75
N ALA A 28 -16.13 22.91 17.32
CA ALA A 28 -16.34 24.30 17.67
C ALA A 28 -15.37 24.80 18.77
N GLU A 29 -15.02 23.95 19.74
CA GLU A 29 -14.07 24.28 20.80
C GLU A 29 -12.62 24.27 20.29
N VAL A 30 -12.22 23.21 19.58
CA VAL A 30 -10.88 23.04 19.00
C VAL A 30 -10.57 24.13 17.97
N GLY A 31 -11.56 24.57 17.19
CA GLY A 31 -11.41 25.64 16.21
C GLY A 31 -11.18 27.03 16.81
N LYS A 32 -11.53 27.25 18.08
CA LYS A 32 -11.28 28.50 18.82
C LYS A 32 -10.04 28.44 19.71
N ALA A 33 -9.47 27.26 19.89
CA ALA A 33 -8.30 27.05 20.74
C ALA A 33 -7.02 27.58 20.07
N ASN A 34 -6.13 28.15 20.88
CA ASN A 34 -4.79 28.48 20.43
C ASN A 34 -3.90 27.24 20.55
N TRP A 35 -3.39 26.78 19.42
CA TRP A 35 -2.52 25.60 19.36
C TRP A 35 -1.06 26.02 19.47
N GLN A 36 -0.32 25.31 20.31
CA GLN A 36 1.14 25.42 20.39
C GLN A 36 1.77 24.07 20.10
N VAL A 37 2.96 24.08 19.50
CA VAL A 37 3.72 22.86 19.24
C VAL A 37 4.26 22.34 20.57
N GLU A 38 3.77 21.19 21.01
CA GLU A 38 4.25 20.53 22.23
C GLU A 38 5.59 19.82 22.00
N SER A 39 5.73 19.11 20.88
CA SER A 39 6.97 18.41 20.53
C SER A 39 7.14 18.25 19.02
N VAL A 40 8.40 18.24 18.57
CA VAL A 40 8.80 17.92 17.20
C VAL A 40 9.74 16.73 17.26
N SER A 41 9.38 15.62 16.60
CA SER A 41 10.26 14.46 16.49
C SER A 41 10.66 14.24 15.05
N GLN A 42 11.97 14.13 14.80
CA GLN A 42 12.52 13.77 13.51
C GLN A 42 13.08 12.35 13.60
N LYS A 43 12.61 11.47 12.71
CA LYS A 43 13.07 10.07 12.65
C LYS A 43 13.47 9.74 11.22
N GLU A 44 14.67 9.21 11.06
CA GLU A 44 15.11 8.67 9.79
C GLU A 44 14.44 7.30 9.56
N LYS A 45 13.79 7.13 8.40
CA LYS A 45 13.20 5.84 8.00
C LYS A 45 13.89 5.34 6.74
N LYS A 46 14.53 4.18 6.84
CA LYS A 46 15.06 3.47 5.66
C LYS A 46 13.93 2.67 5.01
N ARG A 47 13.77 2.81 3.69
CA ARG A 47 12.82 2.02 2.90
C ARG A 47 13.61 1.03 2.04
N TYR A 48 13.48 -0.25 2.34
CA TYR A 48 14.09 -1.31 1.56
C TYR A 48 13.22 -1.69 0.35
N ALA A 49 13.85 -2.27 -0.67
CA ALA A 49 13.14 -2.84 -1.80
C ALA A 49 12.21 -3.99 -1.32
N PRO A 50 11.03 -4.16 -1.94
CA PRO A 50 10.19 -5.32 -1.65
C PRO A 50 10.88 -6.61 -2.12
N PRO A 51 10.56 -7.76 -1.49
CA PRO A 51 11.07 -9.05 -1.95
C PRO A 51 10.56 -9.38 -3.36
N PRO A 52 11.19 -10.36 -4.05
CA PRO A 52 10.67 -10.93 -5.28
C PRO A 52 9.22 -11.41 -5.15
N PHE A 53 8.52 -11.51 -6.28
CA PHE A 53 7.11 -11.87 -6.27
C PHE A 53 6.87 -13.34 -5.92
N THR A 54 5.95 -13.55 -4.98
CA THR A 54 5.16 -14.78 -4.88
C THR A 54 3.89 -14.67 -5.72
N THR A 55 3.15 -15.77 -5.88
CA THR A 55 1.87 -15.79 -6.61
C THR A 55 0.88 -14.72 -6.10
N SER A 56 0.69 -14.64 -4.79
CA SER A 56 -0.27 -13.72 -4.18
C SER A 56 0.15 -12.26 -4.34
N LYS A 57 1.45 -11.97 -4.18
CA LYS A 57 1.99 -10.61 -4.36
C LYS A 57 1.98 -10.17 -5.82
N LEU A 58 2.25 -11.08 -6.76
CA LEU A 58 2.12 -10.81 -8.20
C LEU A 58 0.67 -10.43 -8.54
N GLN A 59 -0.31 -11.20 -8.08
CA GLN A 59 -1.73 -10.93 -8.34
C GLN A 59 -2.19 -9.60 -7.72
N GLN A 60 -1.81 -9.31 -6.48
CA GLN A 60 -2.11 -8.04 -5.80
C GLN A 60 -1.47 -6.86 -6.55
N ALA A 61 -0.20 -6.98 -6.96
CA ALA A 61 0.49 -5.92 -7.70
C ALA A 61 -0.13 -5.67 -9.08
N ALA A 62 -0.47 -6.74 -9.81
CA ALA A 62 -1.11 -6.65 -11.12
C ALA A 62 -2.51 -6.02 -11.03
N TYR A 63 -3.29 -6.35 -10.00
CA TYR A 63 -4.58 -5.70 -9.76
C TYR A 63 -4.41 -4.21 -9.44
N ASN A 64 -3.48 -3.86 -8.54
CA ASN A 64 -3.30 -2.49 -8.09
C ASN A 64 -2.73 -1.57 -9.17
N ARG A 65 -1.79 -2.07 -10.00
CA ARG A 65 -1.07 -1.27 -10.99
C ARG A 65 -1.65 -1.36 -12.39
N LEU A 66 -2.06 -2.55 -12.81
CA LEU A 66 -2.50 -2.85 -14.18
C LEU A 66 -4.00 -3.12 -14.28
N ARG A 67 -4.72 -3.16 -13.15
CA ARG A 67 -6.16 -3.49 -13.07
C ARG A 67 -6.50 -4.88 -13.64
N PHE A 68 -5.55 -5.80 -13.59
CA PHE A 68 -5.77 -7.18 -14.04
C PHE A 68 -6.47 -7.99 -12.96
N THR A 69 -7.49 -8.76 -13.36
CA THR A 69 -8.08 -9.79 -12.49
C THR A 69 -7.08 -10.93 -12.27
N ALA A 70 -7.23 -11.69 -11.18
CA ALA A 70 -6.36 -12.83 -10.90
C ALA A 70 -6.29 -13.81 -12.09
N LYS A 71 -7.44 -14.11 -12.73
CA LYS A 71 -7.51 -14.97 -13.92
C LYS A 71 -6.67 -14.42 -15.08
N ARG A 72 -6.78 -13.12 -15.38
CA ARG A 72 -6.00 -12.49 -16.46
C ARG A 72 -4.51 -12.51 -16.16
N THR A 73 -4.12 -12.18 -14.93
CA THR A 73 -2.71 -12.21 -14.50
C THR A 73 -2.11 -13.60 -14.64
N MET A 74 -2.81 -14.64 -14.16
CA MET A 74 -2.30 -16.01 -14.23
C MET A 74 -2.28 -16.56 -15.66
N ALA A 75 -3.25 -16.19 -16.52
CA ALA A 75 -3.23 -16.58 -17.92
C ALA A 75 -2.04 -15.96 -18.69
N LEU A 76 -1.72 -14.68 -18.45
CA LEU A 76 -0.53 -14.07 -19.04
C LEU A 76 0.75 -14.70 -18.48
N ALA A 77 0.83 -14.89 -17.16
CA ALA A 77 2.01 -15.46 -16.53
C ALA A 77 2.27 -16.90 -17.03
N GLN A 78 1.23 -17.71 -17.24
CA GLN A 78 1.36 -19.03 -17.85
C GLN A 78 2.01 -18.93 -19.25
N ARG A 79 1.54 -18.02 -20.10
CA ARG A 79 2.13 -17.82 -21.44
C ARG A 79 3.59 -17.37 -21.37
N LEU A 80 3.91 -16.46 -20.45
CA LEU A 80 5.29 -16.01 -20.25
C LEU A 80 6.21 -17.13 -19.73
N TYR A 81 5.67 -18.07 -18.95
CA TYR A 81 6.40 -19.24 -18.45
C TYR A 81 6.59 -20.31 -19.54
N GLU A 82 5.56 -20.58 -20.34
CA GLU A 82 5.60 -21.56 -21.44
C GLU A 82 6.43 -21.09 -22.63
N GLY A 83 6.48 -19.78 -22.84
CA GLY A 83 7.24 -19.16 -23.91
C GLY A 83 6.39 -18.22 -24.75
N VAL A 84 7.01 -17.14 -25.22
CA VAL A 84 6.45 -16.24 -26.21
C VAL A 84 7.41 -16.12 -27.39
N GLU A 85 6.87 -16.07 -28.60
CA GLU A 85 7.66 -15.88 -29.83
C GLU A 85 8.30 -14.49 -29.85
N LEU A 86 9.63 -14.46 -29.97
CA LEU A 86 10.46 -13.26 -30.01
C LEU A 86 11.26 -13.20 -31.32
N GLY A 87 10.55 -13.06 -32.45
CA GLY A 87 11.17 -12.84 -33.76
C GLY A 87 12.23 -13.90 -34.08
N ASP A 88 13.46 -13.45 -34.32
CA ASP A 88 14.58 -14.33 -34.70
C ASP A 88 15.06 -15.24 -33.55
N GLU A 89 14.69 -14.95 -32.30
CA GLU A 89 15.03 -15.76 -31.12
C GLU A 89 14.06 -16.93 -30.89
N GLY A 90 12.95 -17.00 -31.63
CA GLY A 90 11.91 -18.02 -31.50
C GLY A 90 11.15 -17.95 -30.17
N SER A 91 10.59 -19.07 -29.72
CA SER A 91 9.84 -19.13 -28.45
C SER A 91 10.77 -19.10 -27.23
N VAL A 92 10.66 -18.05 -26.41
CA VAL A 92 11.47 -17.83 -25.21
C VAL A 92 10.60 -17.74 -23.95
N ALA A 93 10.95 -18.53 -22.92
CA ALA A 93 10.36 -18.44 -21.59
C ALA A 93 10.92 -17.24 -20.82
N LEU A 94 10.06 -16.27 -20.48
CA LEU A 94 10.45 -14.97 -19.91
C LEU A 94 10.43 -14.92 -18.38
N ILE A 95 9.77 -15.87 -17.71
CA ILE A 95 9.66 -15.90 -16.25
C ILE A 95 9.83 -17.33 -15.71
N THR A 96 10.17 -17.43 -14.43
CA THR A 96 10.10 -18.70 -13.69
C THR A 96 8.67 -19.09 -13.35
N TYR A 97 8.50 -20.30 -12.80
CA TYR A 97 7.17 -20.83 -12.46
C TYR A 97 6.40 -19.89 -11.52
N MET A 98 5.30 -19.34 -12.02
CA MET A 98 4.52 -18.28 -11.38
C MET A 98 3.63 -18.75 -10.22
N ARG A 99 3.46 -20.06 -10.02
CA ARG A 99 2.72 -20.64 -8.89
C ARG A 99 3.68 -21.06 -7.79
N THR A 100 4.21 -20.06 -7.08
CA THR A 100 5.16 -20.21 -5.98
C THR A 100 4.75 -19.35 -4.77
N ASP A 101 5.03 -19.85 -3.58
CA ASP A 101 5.00 -19.13 -2.30
C ASP A 101 6.39 -18.67 -1.84
N SER A 102 7.44 -19.08 -2.56
CA SER A 102 8.83 -18.75 -2.26
C SER A 102 9.26 -17.41 -2.86
N VAL A 103 10.08 -16.68 -2.10
CA VAL A 103 10.79 -15.46 -2.54
C VAL A 103 12.26 -15.72 -2.88
N ARG A 104 12.68 -17.00 -2.87
CA ARG A 104 14.06 -17.39 -3.13
C ARG A 104 14.44 -17.10 -4.59
N VAL A 105 15.64 -16.53 -4.77
CA VAL A 105 16.31 -16.38 -6.05
C VAL A 105 17.56 -17.26 -6.02
N SER A 106 17.79 -18.02 -7.10
CA SER A 106 18.93 -18.93 -7.29
C SER A 106 19.80 -18.47 -8.43
#